data_AF-A0A4Y2J984-F1
#
_entry.id   AF-A0A4Y2J984-F1
#
_cell.length_a   1.000
_cell.length_b   1.000
_cell.length_c   1.000
_cell.angle_alpha   90.00
_cell.angle_beta   90.00
_cell.angle_gamma   90.00
#
_symmetry.space_group_name_H-M   'P 1'
#
loop_
_entity.id
_entity.type
_entity.pdbx_description
1 polymer ?
#
loop_
_entity_poly.entity_id
_entity_poly.type
_entity_poly.pdbx_seq_one_letter_code
_entity_poly.pdbx_strand_id
1 'polypeptide(L)'
;MYLSLLASHFDCQLLDCMCAHLQLSYAAVLEEWQSSWKNGNTGRRINNIMASVSPRPTNWIGEDVIFFSQHGPFPAYLKRFHLSDSDYCSCGRIGMKLHYATECIYTVSWHMRKPAPNFEQE
;
A
#
# COMPACT_ATOMS: atom_id res chain seq x y z
N MET A 1 -36.69 19.17 32.60
CA MET A 1 -36.84 18.39 31.35
C MET A 1 -36.22 19.09 30.14
N TYR A 2 -36.37 20.41 29.96
CA TYR A 2 -35.72 21.16 28.86
C TYR A 2 -34.18 21.26 28.95
N LEU A 3 -33.63 21.42 30.16
CA LEU A 3 -32.19 21.56 30.37
C LEU A 3 -31.39 20.27 30.07
N SER A 4 -31.99 19.10 30.29
CA SER A 4 -31.37 17.81 29.99
C SER A 4 -31.36 17.48 28.49
N LEU A 5 -32.39 17.92 27.74
CA LEU A 5 -32.45 17.78 26.28
C LEU A 5 -31.43 18.68 25.56
N LEU A 6 -31.23 19.91 26.05
CA LEU A 6 -30.22 20.83 25.50
C LEU A 6 -28.80 20.30 25.70
N ALA A 7 -28.46 19.77 26.87
CA ALA A 7 -27.13 19.18 27.13
C ALA A 7 -26.84 17.99 26.18
N SER A 8 -27.80 17.09 25.99
CA SER A 8 -27.64 15.96 25.06
C SER A 8 -27.51 16.37 23.58
N HIS A 9 -28.12 17.50 23.19
CA HIS A 9 -28.05 18.02 21.83
C HIS A 9 -26.73 18.74 21.56
N PHE A 10 -26.21 19.47 22.54
CA PHE A 10 -24.88 20.09 22.49
C PHE A 10 -23.76 19.04 22.46
N ASP A 11 -23.87 17.95 23.23
CA ASP A 11 -22.91 16.84 23.19
C ASP A 11 -22.93 16.08 21.85
N CYS A 12 -24.10 15.83 21.26
CA CYS A 12 -24.19 15.26 19.90
C CYS A 12 -23.62 16.20 18.84
N GLN A 13 -23.95 17.49 18.87
CA GLN A 13 -23.40 18.46 17.91
C GLN A 13 -21.88 18.64 18.06
N LEU A 14 -21.34 18.60 19.28
CA LEU A 14 -19.90 18.63 19.53
C LEU A 14 -19.22 17.35 19.02
N LEU A 15 -19.82 16.17 19.23
CA LEU A 15 -19.30 14.91 18.73
C LEU A 15 -19.33 14.81 17.20
N ASP A 16 -20.40 15.30 16.57
CA ASP A 16 -20.54 15.39 15.11
C ASP A 16 -19.51 16.36 14.51
N CYS A 17 -19.30 17.51 15.16
CA CYS A 17 -18.31 18.50 14.74
C CYS A 17 -16.88 17.97 14.93
N MET A 18 -16.60 17.22 16.00
CA MET A 18 -15.33 16.52 16.21
C MET A 18 -15.09 15.43 15.17
N CYS A 19 -16.10 14.63 14.81
CA CYS A 19 -16.01 13.66 13.72
C CYS A 19 -15.76 14.35 12.39
N ALA A 20 -16.48 15.43 12.08
CA ALA A 20 -16.26 16.20 10.85
C ALA A 20 -14.85 16.80 10.77
N HIS A 21 -14.33 17.33 11.89
CA HIS A 21 -12.97 17.85 11.97
C HIS A 21 -11.92 16.74 11.78
N LEU A 22 -12.13 15.58 12.40
CA LEU A 22 -11.27 14.40 12.22
C LEU A 22 -11.32 13.90 10.77
N GLN A 23 -12.50 13.82 10.15
CA GLN A 23 -12.66 13.45 8.74
C GLN A 23 -11.94 14.43 7.79
N LEU A 24 -12.06 15.73 8.04
CA LEU A 24 -11.39 16.78 7.26
C LEU A 24 -9.87 16.70 7.39
N SER A 25 -9.36 16.50 8.62
CA SER A 25 -7.93 16.30 8.84
C SER A 25 -7.41 15.05 8.13
N TYR A 26 -8.21 14.00 8.09
CA TYR A 26 -7.85 12.72 7.48
C TYR A 26 -7.84 12.79 5.95
N ALA A 27 -8.81 13.48 5.34
CA ALA A 27 -8.84 13.74 3.92
C ALA A 27 -7.62 14.57 3.46
N ALA A 28 -7.26 15.61 4.23
CA ALA A 28 -6.08 16.43 3.95
C ALA A 28 -4.77 15.60 4.00
N VAL A 29 -4.62 14.73 5.00
CA VAL A 29 -3.46 13.83 5.10
C VAL A 29 -3.39 12.86 3.91
N LEU A 30 -4.53 12.32 3.47
CA LEU A 30 -4.58 11.44 2.30
C LEU A 30 -4.22 12.18 1.01
N GLU A 31 -4.67 13.41 0.80
CA GLU A 31 -4.29 14.22 -0.37
C GLU A 31 -2.80 14.53 -0.37
N GLU A 32 -2.24 14.94 0.76
CA GLU A 32 -0.81 15.24 0.88
C GLU A 32 0.02 13.97 0.61
N TRP A 33 -0.38 12.84 1.20
CA TRP A 33 0.27 11.55 0.95
C TRP A 33 0.18 11.15 -0.53
N GLN A 34 -0.99 11.32 -1.15
CA GLN A 34 -1.19 11.02 -2.56
C GLN A 34 -0.33 11.91 -3.47
N SER A 35 -0.19 13.19 -3.13
CA SER A 35 0.66 14.14 -3.85
C SER A 35 2.13 13.76 -3.75
N SER A 36 2.61 13.46 -2.53
CA SER A 36 3.97 12.96 -2.30
C SER A 36 4.22 11.66 -3.05
N TRP A 37 3.24 10.75 -3.09
CA TRP A 37 3.35 9.48 -3.81
C TRP A 37 3.45 9.65 -5.34
N LYS A 38 2.71 10.59 -5.93
CA LYS A 38 2.75 10.88 -7.37
C LYS A 38 4.05 11.58 -7.78
N ASN A 39 4.53 12.49 -6.95
CA ASN A 39 5.66 13.38 -7.26
C ASN A 39 7.02 12.83 -6.77
N GLY A 40 7.01 11.84 -5.87
CA GLY A 40 8.21 11.20 -5.36
C GLY A 40 9.01 10.45 -6.42
N ASN A 41 10.35 10.46 -6.26
CA ASN A 41 11.30 9.73 -7.11
C ASN A 41 11.59 8.30 -6.62
N THR A 42 11.29 8.02 -5.35
CA THR A 42 11.52 6.70 -4.73
C THR A 42 10.32 5.80 -4.98
N GLY A 43 10.56 4.51 -5.24
CA GLY A 43 9.46 3.56 -5.43
C GLY A 43 8.69 3.70 -6.75
N ARG A 44 9.21 4.39 -7.78
CA ARG A 44 8.52 4.56 -9.09
C ARG A 44 8.04 3.25 -9.72
N ARG A 45 8.81 2.17 -9.57
CA ARG A 45 8.41 0.83 -10.06
C ARG A 45 7.16 0.32 -9.36
N ILE A 46 6.99 0.65 -8.07
CA ILE A 46 5.80 0.33 -7.28
C ILE A 46 4.65 1.26 -7.66
N ASN A 47 4.91 2.55 -7.88
CA ASN A 47 3.89 3.51 -8.31
C ASN A 47 3.20 3.09 -9.63
N ASN A 48 3.94 2.45 -10.55
CA ASN A 48 3.35 1.89 -11.79
C ASN A 48 2.33 0.77 -11.54
N ILE A 49 2.47 0.06 -10.42
CA ILE A 49 1.57 -1.02 -10.00
C ILE A 49 0.44 -0.43 -9.14
N MET A 50 0.77 0.46 -8.20
CA MET A 50 -0.15 1.14 -7.28
C MET A 50 0.02 2.64 -7.37
N ALA A 51 -0.79 3.27 -8.22
CA ALA A 51 -0.72 4.71 -8.44
C ALA A 51 -1.43 5.53 -7.34
N SER A 52 -2.39 4.90 -6.65
CA SER A 52 -3.20 5.53 -5.60
C SER A 52 -2.83 5.01 -4.21
N VAL A 53 -2.76 5.91 -3.24
CA VAL A 53 -2.69 5.55 -1.82
C VAL A 53 -4.10 5.21 -1.33
N SER A 54 -4.21 4.24 -0.44
CA SER A 54 -5.48 3.84 0.16
C SER A 54 -5.26 3.57 1.63
N PRO A 55 -6.14 4.08 2.51
CA PRO A 55 -6.09 3.75 3.92
C PRO A 55 -6.71 2.39 4.23
N ARG A 56 -7.58 1.88 3.33
CA ARG A 56 -8.07 0.51 3.45
C ARG A 56 -6.89 -0.40 3.16
N PRO A 57 -6.55 -1.34 4.04
CA PRO A 57 -5.69 -2.44 3.67
C PRO A 57 -6.36 -3.11 2.48
N THR A 58 -5.76 -3.02 1.30
CA THR A 58 -6.10 -3.91 0.19
C THR A 58 -5.97 -5.36 0.71
N ASN A 59 -6.54 -6.36 0.05
CA ASN A 59 -6.37 -7.75 0.48
C ASN A 59 -4.94 -8.24 0.13
N TRP A 60 -3.91 -7.55 0.61
CA TRP A 60 -2.51 -7.85 0.37
C TRP A 60 -2.26 -9.26 0.87
N ILE A 61 -1.87 -10.13 -0.06
CA ILE A 61 -1.48 -11.50 0.27
C ILE A 61 -0.07 -11.40 0.88
N GLY A 62 0.31 -12.27 1.81
CA GLY A 62 1.57 -12.15 2.56
C GLY A 62 2.83 -12.02 1.70
N GLU A 63 2.77 -12.45 0.44
CA GLU A 63 3.79 -12.31 -0.59
C GLU A 63 4.10 -10.85 -0.94
N ASP A 64 3.10 -9.96 -0.87
CA ASP A 64 3.28 -8.54 -1.14
C ASP A 64 4.16 -7.89 -0.05
N VAL A 65 3.96 -8.24 1.22
CA VAL A 65 4.78 -7.71 2.34
C VAL A 65 6.26 -8.08 2.18
N ILE A 66 6.53 -9.31 1.75
CA ILE A 66 7.87 -9.80 1.41
C ILE A 66 8.45 -8.99 0.23
N PHE A 67 7.63 -8.65 -0.77
CA PHE A 67 8.04 -7.81 -1.89
C PHE A 67 8.38 -6.36 -1.48
N PHE A 68 7.57 -5.73 -0.63
CA PHE A 68 7.74 -4.33 -0.22
C PHE A 68 8.90 -4.12 0.76
N SER A 69 9.09 -5.07 1.67
CA SER A 69 10.18 -5.00 2.65
C SER A 69 11.56 -5.13 2.00
N GLN A 70 11.67 -5.56 0.73
CA GLN A 70 12.94 -5.96 0.07
C GLN A 70 13.66 -7.13 0.74
N HIS A 71 13.10 -7.69 1.81
CA HIS A 71 13.63 -8.82 2.53
C HIS A 71 12.88 -10.07 2.08
N GLY A 72 13.62 -11.09 1.63
CA GLY A 72 12.99 -12.31 1.16
C GLY A 72 13.96 -13.28 0.50
N PRO A 73 13.48 -14.47 0.12
CA PRO A 73 14.28 -15.53 -0.51
C PRO A 73 14.58 -15.24 -1.99
N PHE A 74 14.94 -13.99 -2.32
CA PHE A 74 15.28 -13.59 -3.68
C PHE A 74 16.78 -13.80 -3.91
N PRO A 75 17.20 -14.49 -4.99
CA PRO A 75 18.63 -14.73 -5.27
C PRO A 75 19.49 -13.46 -5.22
N ALA A 76 19.01 -12.35 -5.78
CA ALA A 76 19.73 -11.07 -5.73
C ALA A 76 19.88 -10.51 -4.30
N TYR A 77 18.88 -10.72 -3.43
CA TYR A 77 18.94 -10.33 -2.02
C TYR A 77 19.94 -11.22 -1.27
N LEU A 78 19.85 -12.54 -1.44
CA LEU A 78 20.74 -13.49 -0.78
C LEU A 78 22.21 -13.26 -1.16
N LYS A 79 22.49 -12.98 -2.44
CA LYS A 79 23.84 -12.65 -2.91
C LYS A 79 24.41 -11.39 -2.28
N ARG A 80 23.58 -10.35 -2.07
CA ARG A 80 24.00 -9.11 -1.40
C ARG A 80 24.51 -9.35 0.03
N PHE A 81 23.96 -10.34 0.72
CA PHE A 81 24.37 -10.72 2.07
C PHE A 81 25.33 -11.91 2.11
N HIS A 82 25.89 -12.30 0.96
CA HIS A 82 26.81 -13.44 0.84
C HIS A 82 26.21 -14.78 1.33
N LEU A 83 24.89 -14.92 1.23
CA LEU A 83 24.17 -16.15 1.55
C LEU A 83 23.95 -17.05 0.31
N SER A 84 24.29 -16.56 -0.88
CA SER A 84 24.22 -17.28 -2.16
C SER A 84 25.31 -16.76 -3.11
N ASP A 85 25.85 -17.63 -3.94
CA ASP A 85 26.85 -17.27 -4.96
C ASP A 85 26.21 -16.70 -6.25
N SER A 86 24.92 -16.96 -6.46
CA SER A 86 24.19 -16.57 -7.66
C SER A 86 23.01 -15.65 -7.35
N ASP A 87 22.83 -14.65 -8.21
CA ASP A 87 21.69 -13.74 -8.27
C ASP A 87 20.68 -14.15 -9.35
N TYR A 88 20.89 -15.28 -10.03
CA TYR A 88 19.98 -15.77 -11.06
C TYR A 88 18.83 -16.58 -10.47
N CYS A 89 17.63 -16.34 -11.00
CA CYS A 89 16.48 -17.22 -10.85
C CYS A 89 16.67 -18.48 -11.71
N SER A 90 16.05 -19.59 -11.32
CA SER A 90 16.00 -20.83 -12.09
C SER A 90 15.42 -20.68 -13.51
N CYS A 91 14.76 -19.56 -13.82
CA CYS A 91 14.29 -19.25 -15.17
C CYS A 91 15.34 -18.51 -16.04
N GLY A 92 16.57 -18.31 -15.53
CA GLY A 92 17.68 -17.70 -16.27
C GLY A 92 17.73 -16.18 -16.27
N ARG A 93 16.81 -15.48 -15.59
CA ARG A 93 16.88 -14.02 -15.38
C ARG A 93 17.43 -13.69 -14.00
N ILE A 94 17.83 -12.45 -13.78
CA ILE A 94 18.24 -11.98 -12.45
C ILE A 94 17.02 -12.11 -11.51
N GLY A 95 17.20 -12.86 -10.43
CA GLY A 95 16.22 -13.14 -9.38
C GLY A 95 15.99 -11.94 -8.47
N MET A 96 15.65 -10.80 -9.07
CA MET A 96 15.22 -9.60 -8.37
C MET A 96 13.76 -9.77 -7.92
N LYS A 97 13.35 -9.03 -6.88
CA LYS A 97 11.94 -9.02 -6.45
C LYS A 97 10.96 -8.76 -7.59
N LEU A 98 11.23 -7.76 -8.44
CA LEU A 98 10.34 -7.37 -9.54
C LEU A 98 10.17 -8.50 -10.55
N HIS A 99 11.26 -9.20 -10.85
CA HIS A 99 11.21 -10.35 -11.72
C HIS A 99 10.22 -11.40 -11.21
N TYR A 100 10.26 -11.74 -9.91
CA TYR A 100 9.31 -12.67 -9.30
C TYR A 100 7.86 -12.15 -9.29
N ALA A 101 7.66 -10.85 -9.15
CA ALA A 101 6.31 -10.29 -9.05
C ALA A 101 5.62 -10.05 -10.40
N THR A 102 6.35 -9.97 -11.51
CA THR A 102 5.75 -9.58 -12.81
C THR A 102 6.19 -10.42 -14.00
N GLU A 103 7.27 -11.21 -13.90
CA GLU A 103 7.90 -11.82 -15.08
C GLU A 103 8.22 -13.31 -14.93
N CYS A 104 8.44 -13.80 -13.72
CA CYS A 104 8.92 -15.16 -13.50
C CYS A 104 7.83 -16.18 -13.83
N ILE A 105 8.17 -17.12 -14.70
CA ILE A 105 7.26 -18.19 -15.16
C ILE A 105 6.80 -19.11 -14.01
N TYR A 106 7.60 -19.20 -12.93
CA TYR A 106 7.29 -20.06 -11.79
C TYR A 106 6.35 -19.41 -10.77
N THR A 107 6.11 -18.09 -10.88
CA THR A 107 5.25 -17.34 -9.96
C THR A 107 4.08 -16.67 -10.66
N VAL A 108 3.69 -17.15 -11.85
CA VAL A 108 2.61 -16.55 -12.65
C VAL A 108 1.28 -16.44 -11.89
N SER A 109 0.95 -17.44 -11.04
CA SER A 109 -0.25 -17.39 -10.19
C SER A 109 -0.21 -16.28 -9.12
N TRP A 110 0.99 -15.80 -8.80
CA TRP A 110 1.29 -14.81 -7.76
C TRP A 110 1.74 -13.48 -8.36
N HIS A 111 1.69 -13.32 -9.68
CA HIS A 111 2.07 -12.05 -10.28
C HIS A 111 1.15 -10.95 -9.77
N MET A 112 1.77 -9.86 -9.31
CA MET A 112 1.03 -8.67 -8.89
C MET A 112 0.19 -8.20 -10.07
N ARG A 113 -1.12 -8.35 -9.94
CA ARG A 113 -2.06 -7.73 -10.86
C ARG A 113 -2.20 -6.28 -10.46
N LYS A 114 -2.36 -5.40 -11.45
CA LYS A 114 -2.76 -4.03 -11.18
C LYS A 114 -4.04 -4.09 -10.33
N PRO A 115 -4.11 -3.42 -9.16
CA PRO A 115 -5.35 -3.33 -8.43
C PRO A 115 -6.42 -2.83 -9.41
N ALA A 116 -7.58 -3.48 -9.42
CA ALA A 116 -8.72 -2.88 -10.09
C ALA A 116 -8.86 -1.45 -9.55
N PRO A 117 -9.11 -0.43 -10.40
CA PRO A 117 -9.41 0.89 -9.87
C PRO A 117 -10.51 0.69 -8.83
N ASN A 118 -10.24 1.05 -7.57
CA ASN A 118 -11.27 1.09 -6.56
C ASN A 118 -12.32 2.03 -7.12
N PHE A 119 -13.46 1.50 -7.53
CA PHE A 119 -14.63 2.32 -7.75
C PHE A 119 -14.89 3.00 -6.41
N GLU A 120 -14.59 4.30 -6.34
CA GLU A 120 -15.03 5.15 -5.26
C GLU A 120 -16.55 4.95 -5.19
N GLN A 121 -17.02 4.29 -4.15
CA GLN A 121 -18.44 4.29 -3.82
C GLN A 121 -18.76 5.74 -3.44
N GLU A 122 -19.57 6.36 -4.29
CA GLU A 122 -20.29 7.62 -4.08
C GLU A 122 -21.00 7.65 -2.72
#